data_AF-A0A0Q4LI99-F1
#
_entry.id   AF-A0A0Q4LI99-F1
#
_cell.length_a   1.000
_cell.length_b   1.000
_cell.length_c   1.000
_cell.angle_alpha   90.00
_cell.angle_beta   90.00
_cell.angle_gamma   90.00
#
_symmetry.space_group_name_H-M   'P 1'
#
loop_
_entity.id
_entity.type
_entity.pdbx_description
1 polymer ?
#
loop_
_entity_poly.entity_id
_entity_poly.type
_entity_poly.pdbx_seq_one_letter_code
_entity_poly.pdbx_strand_id
1 'polypeptide(L)' 'MKLINFSKHFFLASGVIWTLCALSILLFQLNFQRQEIIITLILPLAYAIIKTLEKPKVAELQQ' A
#
# COMPACT_ATOMS: atom_id res chain seq x y z
N MET A 1 20.38 2.91 -3.04
CA MET A 1 19.34 3.97 -2.88
C MET A 1 17.94 3.54 -3.31
N LYS A 2 17.75 2.65 -4.31
CA LYS A 2 16.41 2.15 -4.73
C LYS A 2 15.65 1.35 -3.65
N LEU A 3 16.37 0.54 -2.86
CA LEU A 3 15.75 -0.30 -1.82
C LEU A 3 15.09 0.53 -0.70
N ILE A 4 15.74 1.60 -0.26
CA ILE A 4 15.21 2.51 0.77
C ILE A 4 13.93 3.19 0.28
N ASN A 5 13.88 3.56 -1.00
CA ASN A 5 12.68 4.19 -1.57
C ASN A 5 11.52 3.20 -1.68
N PHE A 6 11.80 1.96 -2.09
CA PHE A 6 10.81 0.87 -2.08
C PHE A 6 10.29 0.61 -0.66
N SER A 7 11.17 0.45 0.32
CA SER A 7 10.78 0.20 1.71
C SER A 7 9.94 1.34 2.28
N LYS A 8 10.26 2.61 1.96
CA LYS A 8 9.44 3.76 2.38
C LYS A 8 8.04 3.71 1.78
N HIS A 9 7.92 3.48 0.48
CA HIS A 9 6.61 3.40 -0.19
C HIS A 9 5.79 2.19 0.26
N PHE A 10 6.44 1.05 0.43
CA PHE A 10 5.80 -0.16 0.94
C PHE A 10 5.34 0.00 2.39
N PHE A 11 6.18 0.54 3.27
CA PHE A 11 5.84 0.77 4.67
C PHE A 11 4.69 1.77 4.81
N LEU A 12 4.72 2.85 4.03
CA LEU A 12 3.63 3.83 4.01
C LEU A 12 2.32 3.21 3.53
N ALA A 13 2.34 2.47 2.42
CA ALA A 13 1.14 1.82 1.88
C ALA A 13 0.60 0.75 2.83
N SER A 14 1.47 -0.07 3.42
CA SER A 14 1.09 -1.10 4.39
C SER A 14 0.53 -0.49 5.66
N GLY A 15 1.14 0.57 6.18
CA GLY A 15 0.64 1.30 7.35
C GLY A 15 -0.75 1.86 7.11
N VAL A 16 -0.99 2.55 5.99
CA VAL A 16 -2.30 3.10 5.65
C VAL A 16 -3.37 1.99 5.56
N ILE A 17 -3.06 0.89 4.89
CA ILE A 17 -4.01 -0.22 4.72
C ILE A 17 -4.30 -0.93 6.03
N TRP A 18 -3.30 -1.15 6.88
CA TRP A 18 -3.51 -1.72 8.21
C TRP A 18 -4.28 -0.79 9.13
N THR A 19 -4.06 0.52 9.04
CA THR A 19 -4.80 1.50 9.83
C THR A 19 -6.28 1.52 9.42
N LEU A 20 -6.56 1.51 8.10
CA LEU A 20 -7.92 1.39 7.56
C LEU A 20 -8.57 0.05 7.94
N CYS A 21 -7.81 -1.05 7.91
CA CYS A 21 -8.28 -2.36 8.32
C CYS A 21 -8.66 -2.38 9.81
N ALA A 22 -7.78 -1.88 10.69
CA ALA A 22 -8.05 -1.76 12.12
C ALA A 22 -9.24 -0.84 12.41
N LEU A 23 -9.36 0.27 11.69
CA LEU A 23 -10.51 1.18 11.79
C LEU A 23 -11.80 0.47 11.38
N SER A 24 -11.78 -0.30 10.30
CA SER A 24 -12.92 -1.10 9.82
C SER A 24 -13.33 -2.19 10.81
N ILE A 25 -12.37 -2.85 11.47
CA ILE A 25 -12.65 -3.81 12.54
C ILE A 25 -13.32 -3.08 13.72
N LEU A 26 -12.78 -1.94 14.13
CA LEU A 26 -13.25 -1.21 15.31
C LEU A 26 -14.65 -0.60 15.10
N LEU A 27 -14.88 0.03 13.95
CA LEU A 27 -16.13 0.76 13.66
C LEU A 27 -17.25 -0.15 13.13
N PHE A 28 -16.90 -1.14 12.31
CA PHE A 28 -17.88 -1.98 11.62
C PHE A 28 -17.92 -3.42 12.13
N GLN A 29 -17.10 -3.77 13.14
CA GLN A 29 -17.00 -5.15 13.69
C GLN A 29 -16.73 -6.19 12.60
N LEU A 30 -16.04 -5.78 11.53
CA LEU A 30 -15.74 -6.65 10.40
C LEU A 30 -14.78 -7.75 10.83
N ASN A 31 -15.19 -9.00 10.63
CA ASN A 31 -14.41 -10.16 11.02
C ASN A 31 -13.57 -10.61 9.82
N PHE A 32 -12.36 -10.07 9.72
CA PHE A 32 -11.45 -10.38 8.62
C PHE A 32 -10.99 -11.84 8.70
N GLN A 33 -11.41 -12.64 7.74
CA GLN A 33 -10.96 -14.01 7.56
C GLN A 33 -9.56 -14.05 6.93
N ARG A 34 -8.94 -15.23 6.99
CA ARG A 34 -7.56 -15.46 6.51
C ARG A 34 -7.33 -14.96 5.08
N GLN A 35 -8.34 -15.06 4.22
CA GLN A 35 -8.28 -14.61 2.82
C GLN A 35 -8.23 -13.08 2.70
N GLU A 36 -8.99 -12.36 3.52
CA GLU A 36 -9.05 -10.89 3.49
C GLU A 36 -7.77 -10.28 4.05
N ILE A 37 -7.19 -10.90 5.09
CA ILE A 37 -5.87 -10.52 5.62
C ILE A 37 -4.79 -10.61 4.52
N ILE A 38 -4.82 -11.66 3.70
CA ILE A 38 -3.87 -11.81 2.57
C ILE A 38 -4.05 -10.66 1.56
N ILE A 39 -5.28 -10.25 1.27
CA ILE A 39 -5.57 -9.11 0.37
C ILE A 39 -5.00 -7.81 0.93
N THR A 40 -5.08 -7.57 2.25
CA THR A 40 -4.48 -6.38 2.90
C THR A 40 -2.96 -6.31 2.79
N LEU A 41 -2.29 -7.43 2.47
CA LEU A 41 -0.83 -7.51 2.22
C LEU A 41 -0.48 -7.45 0.73
N ILE A 42 -1.31 -8.04 -0.13
CA ILE A 42 -1.11 -8.02 -1.58
C ILE A 42 -1.27 -6.60 -2.14
N LEU A 43 -2.25 -5.84 -1.66
CA LEU A 43 -2.53 -4.48 -2.14
C LEU A 43 -1.34 -3.50 -1.96
N PRO A 44 -0.74 -3.36 -0.76
CA PRO A 44 0.43 -2.49 -0.56
C PRO A 44 1.68 -3.01 -1.29
N LEU A 45 1.80 -4.33 -1.45
CA LEU A 45 2.88 -4.94 -2.23
C LEU A 45 2.77 -4.57 -3.71
N ALA A 46 1.58 -4.72 -4.30
CA ALA A 46 1.30 -4.33 -5.67
C ALA A 46 1.52 -2.82 -5.90
N TYR A 47 1.06 -1.98 -4.96
CA TYR A 47 1.31 -0.54 -5.02
C TYR A 47 2.81 -0.21 -5.02
N ALA A 48 3.58 -0.80 -4.11
CA ALA A 48 5.02 -0.55 -4.02
C ALA A 48 5.76 -1.00 -5.29
N ILE A 49 5.39 -2.15 -5.87
CA ILE A 49 5.94 -2.65 -7.13
C ILE A 49 5.64 -1.66 -8.27
N ILE A 50 4.37 -1.28 -8.46
CA ILE A 50 3.97 -0.31 -9.50
C ILE A 50 4.71 1.02 -9.31
N LYS A 51 4.76 1.54 -8.08
CA LYS A 51 5.46 2.80 -7.76
C LYS A 51 6.95 2.75 -8.10
N THR A 52 7.58 1.58 -7.96
CA THR A 52 9.00 1.42 -8.35
C THR A 52 9.23 1.18 -9.83
N LEU A 53 8.22 0.70 -10.55
CA LEU A 53 8.25 0.52 -12.00
C LEU A 53 7.82 1.79 -12.74
N GLU A 54 6.99 2.64 -12.11
CA GLU A 54 6.79 4.02 -12.52
C GLU A 54 8.12 4.76 -12.43
N LYS A 55 8.74 5.00 -13.59
CA LYS A 55 9.74 6.06 -13.71
C LYS A 55 9.10 7.37 -13.21
N PRO A 56 9.85 8.28 -12.56
CA PRO A 56 9.31 9.55 -12.10
C PRO A 56 8.72 10.32 -13.29
N LYS A 57 7.40 10.21 -13.49
CA LYS A 57 6.64 10.97 -14.48
C LYS A 57 6.37 12.36 -13.92
N VAL A 58 7.44 13.03 -13.50
CA VAL A 58 7.41 14.41 -12.97
C VAL A 58 7.73 15.42 -14.10
N ALA A 59 7.91 14.97 -15.34
CA ALA A 59 8.35 15.85 -16.44
C ALA A 59 7.38 15.97 -17.64
N GLU A 60 6.17 15.42 -17.61
CA GLU A 60 5.27 15.44 -18.80
C GLU A 60 3.79 15.75 -18.48
N LEU A 61 3.54 16.56 -17.45
CA LEU A 61 2.22 17.19 -17.23
C LEU A 61 2.33 18.72 -17.07
N GLN A 62 3.34 19.33 -17.72
CA GLN A 62 3.47 20.79 -17.88
C GLN A 62 3.66 21.22 -19.34
N GLN A 63 3.12 20.47 -20.32
CA GLN A 63 2.98 20.96 -21.69
C GLN A 63 1.51 20.92 -22.10
#